data_AF-A0A0Q9RJ04-F1
#
_entry.id   AF-A0A0Q9RJ04-F1
#
_cell.length_a   1.000
_cell.length_b   1.000
_cell.length_c   1.000
_cell.angle_alpha   90.00
_cell.angle_beta   90.00
_cell.angle_gamma   90.00
#
_symmetry.space_group_name_H-M   'P 1'
#
loop_
_entity.id
_entity.type
_entity.pdbx_description
1 polymer ?
#
loop_
_entity_poly.entity_id
_entity_poly.type
_entity_poly.pdbx_seq_one_letter_code
_entity_poly.pdbx_strand_id
1 'polypeptide(L)'
;MSQQTMRQKARRDARSVTSKRRAALFERAKRLEDLAVQVMTAVGERDAAVAEAEKRAGAALREMTMVEGVTLREAVEWCGDQIGVREATRLRRLAENDQDAEKGDEDGARAPAATAAPAASGGAGAGTAVG
;
A
#
# COMPACT_ATOMS: atom_id res chain seq x y z
N MET A 1 -17.96 8.69 -61.17
CA MET A 1 -17.99 8.76 -59.69
C MET A 1 -18.10 10.23 -59.27
N SER A 2 -19.05 10.61 -58.42
CA SER A 2 -19.30 12.03 -58.09
C SER A 2 -18.32 12.59 -57.05
N GLN A 3 -18.07 13.90 -57.06
CA GLN A 3 -17.25 14.60 -56.06
C GLN A 3 -17.68 14.30 -54.61
N GLN A 4 -18.98 14.07 -54.39
CA GLN A 4 -19.54 13.71 -53.09
C GLN A 4 -19.07 12.32 -52.62
N THR A 5 -19.03 11.32 -53.52
CA THR A 5 -18.53 9.97 -53.20
C THR A 5 -17.04 9.96 -52.85
N MET A 6 -16.24 10.81 -53.52
CA MET A 6 -14.81 10.97 -53.20
C MET A 6 -14.60 11.57 -51.81
N ARG A 7 -15.36 12.62 -51.45
CA ARG A 7 -15.31 13.23 -50.11
C ARG A 7 -15.75 12.27 -49.00
N GLN A 8 -16.77 11.46 -49.24
CA GLN A 8 -17.23 10.46 -48.26
C GLN A 8 -16.19 9.37 -48.03
N LYS A 9 -15.54 8.86 -49.09
CA LYS A 9 -14.45 7.89 -48.98
C LYS A 9 -13.29 8.47 -48.16
N ALA A 10 -12.83 9.68 -48.49
CA ALA A 10 -11.76 10.35 -47.75
C ALA A 10 -12.07 10.51 -46.25
N ARG A 11 -13.32 10.86 -45.90
CA ARG A 11 -13.75 10.96 -44.48
C ARG A 11 -13.74 9.61 -43.77
N ARG A 12 -14.19 8.53 -44.44
CA ARG A 12 -14.16 7.18 -43.89
C ARG A 12 -12.73 6.73 -43.64
N ASP A 13 -11.86 6.95 -44.61
CA ASP A 13 -10.44 6.58 -44.52
C ASP A 13 -9.76 7.35 -43.38
N ALA A 14 -9.97 8.67 -43.29
CA ALA A 14 -9.45 9.49 -42.20
C ALA A 14 -9.94 9.02 -40.82
N ARG A 15 -11.24 8.67 -40.68
CA ARG A 15 -11.79 8.11 -39.43
C ARG A 15 -11.18 6.75 -39.09
N SER A 16 -10.93 5.90 -40.09
CA SER A 16 -10.31 4.60 -39.86
C SER A 16 -8.87 4.74 -39.33
N VAL A 17 -8.10 5.69 -39.86
CA VAL A 17 -6.72 5.94 -39.43
C VAL A 17 -6.69 6.51 -38.01
N THR A 18 -7.56 7.47 -37.69
CA THR A 18 -7.61 8.05 -36.34
C THR A 18 -8.10 7.05 -35.30
N SER A 19 -9.08 6.20 -35.63
CA SER A 19 -9.54 5.11 -34.77
C SER A 19 -8.41 4.12 -34.45
N LYS A 20 -7.67 3.66 -35.48
CA LYS A 20 -6.51 2.76 -35.29
C LYS A 20 -5.43 3.38 -34.40
N ARG A 21 -5.12 4.67 -34.58
CA ARG A 21 -4.14 5.37 -33.75
C ARG A 21 -4.59 5.45 -32.29
N ARG A 22 -5.87 5.78 -32.04
CA ARG A 22 -6.41 5.82 -30.67
C ARG A 22 -6.36 4.45 -30.01
N ALA A 23 -6.74 3.39 -30.73
CA ALA A 23 -6.63 2.02 -30.23
C ALA A 23 -5.18 1.66 -29.89
N ALA A 24 -4.21 1.99 -30.75
CA ALA A 24 -2.80 1.72 -30.49
C ALA A 24 -2.26 2.47 -29.27
N LEU A 25 -2.68 3.73 -29.06
CA LEU A 25 -2.31 4.51 -27.89
C LEU A 25 -2.94 3.94 -26.61
N PHE A 26 -4.21 3.53 -26.66
CA PHE A 26 -4.89 2.89 -25.53
C PHE A 26 -4.21 1.57 -25.15
N GLU A 27 -3.91 0.72 -26.11
CA GLU A 27 -3.19 -0.54 -25.87
C GLU A 27 -1.80 -0.31 -25.29
N ARG A 28 -1.11 0.75 -25.75
CA ARG A 28 0.18 1.14 -25.15
C ARG A 28 0.00 1.63 -23.72
N ALA A 29 -1.01 2.46 -23.45
CA ALA A 29 -1.30 2.97 -22.12
C ALA A 29 -1.60 1.81 -21.15
N LYS A 30 -2.46 0.88 -21.55
CA LYS A 30 -2.76 -0.33 -20.78
C LYS A 30 -1.50 -1.13 -20.45
N ARG A 31 -0.64 -1.39 -21.45
CA ARG A 31 0.64 -2.08 -21.19
C ARG A 31 1.55 -1.31 -20.23
N LEU A 32 1.57 0.02 -20.29
CA LEU A 32 2.35 0.85 -19.36
C LEU A 32 1.76 0.80 -17.95
N GLU A 33 0.44 0.80 -17.81
CA GLU A 33 -0.25 0.63 -16.53
C GLU A 33 0.07 -0.73 -15.90
N ASP A 34 -0.04 -1.81 -16.68
CA ASP A 34 0.29 -3.17 -16.22
C ASP A 34 1.76 -3.29 -15.77
N LEU A 35 2.69 -2.66 -16.52
CA LEU A 35 4.11 -2.61 -16.14
C LEU A 35 4.35 -1.76 -14.89
N ALA A 36 3.65 -0.63 -14.74
CA ALA A 36 3.76 0.20 -13.56
C ALA A 36 3.29 -0.55 -12.30
N VAL A 37 2.17 -1.28 -12.38
CA VAL A 37 1.70 -2.15 -11.29
C VAL A 37 2.77 -3.18 -10.94
N GLN A 38 3.33 -3.88 -11.93
CA GLN A 38 4.40 -4.87 -11.69
C GLN A 38 5.61 -4.27 -10.97
N VAL A 39 6.06 -3.08 -11.40
CA VAL A 39 7.18 -2.38 -10.75
C VAL A 39 6.86 -2.03 -9.29
N MET A 40 5.67 -1.47 -9.04
CA MET A 40 5.28 -1.08 -7.69
C MET A 40 5.10 -2.29 -6.77
N THR A 41 4.54 -3.39 -7.27
CA THR A 41 4.44 -4.65 -6.52
C THR A 41 5.81 -5.20 -6.17
N ALA A 42 6.74 -5.30 -7.14
CA ALA A 42 8.09 -5.80 -6.88
C ALA A 42 8.87 -4.93 -5.87
N VAL A 43 8.67 -3.60 -5.92
CA VAL A 43 9.25 -2.68 -4.92
C VAL A 43 8.64 -2.94 -3.55
N GLY A 44 7.32 -3.07 -3.45
CA GLY A 44 6.64 -3.37 -2.19
C GLY A 44 7.08 -4.70 -1.57
N GLU A 45 7.19 -5.76 -2.40
CA GLU A 45 7.67 -7.08 -1.96
C GLU A 45 9.11 -7.03 -1.46
N ARG A 46 9.98 -6.31 -2.17
CA ARG A 46 11.37 -6.09 -1.73
C ARG A 46 11.40 -5.36 -0.38
N ASP A 47 10.66 -4.28 -0.26
CA ASP A 47 10.70 -3.44 0.95
C ASP A 47 10.12 -4.21 2.16
N ALA A 48 9.08 -5.03 1.94
CA ALA A 48 8.56 -5.96 2.95
C ALA A 48 9.62 -7.01 3.35
N ALA A 49 10.30 -7.64 2.38
CA ALA A 49 11.35 -8.61 2.66
C ALA A 49 12.54 -7.98 3.43
N VAL A 50 12.89 -6.73 3.12
CA VAL A 50 13.91 -5.97 3.85
C VAL A 50 13.43 -5.69 5.29
N ALA A 51 12.21 -5.20 5.48
CA ALA A 51 11.66 -4.93 6.80
C ALA A 51 11.66 -6.18 7.70
N GLU A 52 11.22 -7.33 7.16
CA GLU A 52 11.25 -8.61 7.89
C GLU A 52 12.68 -9.07 8.21
N ALA A 53 13.64 -8.83 7.32
CA ALA A 53 15.04 -9.11 7.60
C ALA A 53 15.61 -8.20 8.70
N GLU A 54 15.27 -6.91 8.68
CA GLU A 54 15.66 -5.95 9.72
C GLU A 54 15.05 -6.32 11.08
N LYS A 55 13.77 -6.71 11.13
CA LYS A 55 13.10 -7.19 12.35
C LYS A 55 13.83 -8.39 12.94
N ARG A 56 14.12 -9.41 12.12
CA ARG A 56 14.87 -10.61 12.56
C ARG A 56 16.28 -10.28 13.04
N ALA A 57 17.00 -9.39 12.35
CA ALA A 57 18.33 -8.96 12.77
C ALA A 57 18.28 -8.19 14.10
N GLY A 58 17.31 -7.29 14.26
CA GLY A 58 17.07 -6.58 15.51
C GLY A 58 16.75 -7.51 16.67
N ALA A 59 15.89 -8.51 16.46
CA ALA A 59 15.54 -9.52 17.46
C ALA A 59 16.78 -10.33 17.90
N ALA A 60 17.61 -10.77 16.96
CA ALA A 60 18.86 -11.47 17.26
C ALA A 60 19.83 -10.59 18.06
N LEU A 61 19.97 -9.30 17.72
CA LEU A 61 20.78 -8.35 18.51
C LEU A 61 20.23 -8.16 19.93
N ARG A 62 18.91 -8.17 20.11
CA ARG A 62 18.30 -8.13 21.45
C ARG A 62 18.63 -9.39 22.24
N GLU A 63 18.48 -10.56 21.63
CA GLU A 63 18.82 -11.83 22.27
C GLU A 63 20.28 -11.88 22.70
N MET A 64 21.21 -11.50 21.83
CA MET A 64 22.64 -11.38 22.18
C MET A 64 22.87 -10.45 23.37
N THR A 65 22.20 -9.30 23.42
CA THR A 65 22.45 -8.32 24.48
C THR A 65 21.68 -8.57 25.78
N MET A 66 20.52 -9.23 25.73
CA MET A 66 19.63 -9.43 26.88
C MET A 66 19.71 -10.83 27.47
N VAL A 67 19.91 -11.85 26.63
CA VAL A 67 19.98 -13.26 27.05
C VAL A 67 21.44 -13.67 27.25
N GLU A 68 22.28 -13.45 26.24
CA GLU A 68 23.71 -13.81 26.31
C GLU A 68 24.53 -12.75 27.07
N GLY A 69 23.97 -11.56 27.31
CA GLY A 69 24.55 -10.53 28.18
C GLY A 69 25.76 -9.79 27.60
N VAL A 70 26.04 -9.93 26.30
CA VAL A 70 27.13 -9.18 25.65
C VAL A 70 26.73 -7.73 25.40
N THR A 71 27.70 -6.83 25.36
CA THR A 71 27.44 -5.44 24.97
C THR A 71 27.11 -5.34 23.48
N LEU A 72 26.42 -4.26 23.08
CA LEU A 72 26.12 -4.04 21.65
C LEU A 72 27.38 -3.93 20.79
N ARG A 73 28.49 -3.44 21.35
CA ARG A 73 29.78 -3.35 20.65
C ARG A 73 30.37 -4.73 20.39
N GLU A 74 30.38 -5.61 21.40
CA GLU A 74 30.82 -7.00 21.24
C GLU A 74 29.93 -7.76 20.26
N ALA A 75 28.60 -7.56 20.32
CA ALA A 75 27.68 -8.15 19.35
C ALA A 75 28.02 -7.73 17.90
N VAL A 76 28.38 -6.46 17.68
CA VAL A 76 28.82 -5.96 16.37
C VAL A 76 30.17 -6.59 15.96
N GLU A 77 31.09 -6.80 16.89
CA GLU A 77 32.36 -7.50 16.60
C GLU A 77 32.11 -8.96 16.15
N TRP A 78 31.14 -9.66 16.75
CA TRP A 78 30.70 -10.98 16.28
C TRP A 78 30.08 -10.96 14.88
N CYS A 79 29.44 -9.85 14.50
CA CYS A 79 28.90 -9.65 13.15
C CYS A 79 29.96 -9.23 12.12
N GLY A 80 31.19 -8.93 12.55
CA GLY A 80 32.27 -8.43 11.69
C GLY A 80 31.92 -7.12 10.98
N ASP A 81 32.52 -6.88 9.81
CA ASP A 81 32.35 -5.63 9.05
C ASP A 81 30.99 -5.48 8.34
N GLN A 82 30.07 -6.42 8.53
CA GLN A 82 28.77 -6.40 7.85
C GLN A 82 27.83 -5.34 8.43
N ILE A 83 27.94 -5.01 9.71
CA ILE A 83 27.10 -4.01 10.36
C ILE A 83 27.93 -3.08 11.25
N GLY A 84 27.57 -1.79 11.27
CA GLY A 84 28.17 -0.83 12.20
C GLY A 84 27.35 -0.68 13.48
N VAL A 85 27.96 -0.12 14.53
CA VAL A 85 27.28 0.15 15.83
C VAL A 85 26.02 1.00 15.68
N ARG A 86 26.03 1.99 14.77
CA ARG A 86 24.85 2.82 14.49
C ARG A 86 23.69 1.99 13.94
N GLU A 87 23.98 1.11 12.99
CA GLU A 87 22.97 0.26 12.37
C GLU A 87 22.45 -0.79 13.35
N ALA A 88 23.35 -1.44 14.09
CA ALA A 88 22.96 -2.36 15.15
C ALA A 88 22.06 -1.69 16.21
N THR A 89 22.34 -0.43 16.56
CA THR A 89 21.48 0.35 17.47
C THR A 89 20.11 0.60 16.87
N ARG A 90 20.04 0.97 15.58
CA ARG A 90 18.78 1.19 14.86
C ARG A 90 17.95 -0.09 14.81
N LEU A 91 18.54 -1.21 14.38
CA LEU A 91 17.87 -2.51 14.27
C LEU A 91 17.36 -3.01 15.63
N ARG A 92 18.17 -2.87 16.68
CA ARG A 92 17.75 -3.26 18.03
C ARG A 92 16.53 -2.47 18.51
N ARG A 93 16.49 -1.16 18.24
CA ARG A 93 15.33 -0.30 18.56
C ARG A 93 14.12 -0.58 17.70
N LEU A 94 14.31 -0.95 16.44
CA LEU A 94 13.21 -1.36 15.57
C LEU A 94 12.47 -2.56 16.17
N ALA A 95 13.22 -3.57 16.64
CA ALA A 95 12.65 -4.73 17.31
C ALA A 95 12.00 -4.41 18.67
N GLU A 96 12.36 -3.31 19.34
CA GLU A 96 11.69 -2.83 20.55
C GLU A 96 10.30 -2.31 20.24
N ASN A 97 10.22 -1.40 19.27
CA ASN A 97 8.97 -0.76 18.89
C ASN A 97 7.97 -1.78 18.31
N ASP A 98 8.45 -2.81 17.60
CA ASP A 98 7.59 -3.89 17.08
C ASP A 98 6.98 -4.74 18.20
N GLN A 99 7.73 -5.02 19.28
CA GLN A 99 7.18 -5.75 20.44
C GLN A 99 6.16 -4.91 21.22
N ASP A 100 6.36 -3.59 21.27
CA ASP A 100 5.41 -2.68 21.92
C ASP A 100 4.13 -2.53 21.10
N ALA A 101 4.22 -2.55 19.77
CA ALA A 101 3.05 -2.55 18.88
C ALA A 101 2.21 -3.83 19.03
N GLU A 102 2.83 -5.01 19.10
CA GLU A 102 2.09 -6.27 19.26
C GLU A 102 1.44 -6.41 20.65
N LYS A 103 2.03 -5.85 21.71
CA LYS A 103 1.41 -5.83 23.05
C LYS A 103 0.23 -4.86 23.19
N GLY A 104 0.20 -3.80 22.38
CA GLY A 104 -0.85 -2.77 22.43
C GLY A 104 -2.22 -3.22 21.89
N ASP A 105 -2.27 -4.31 21.11
CA ASP A 105 -3.51 -4.85 20.54
C ASP A 105 -4.25 -5.82 21.48
N GLU A 106 -3.56 -6.41 22.47
CA GLU A 106 -4.16 -7.38 23.41
C GLU A 106 -5.01 -6.74 24.52
N ASP A 107 -4.81 -5.45 24.84
CA ASP A 107 -5.51 -4.73 25.92
C ASP A 107 -6.77 -3.96 25.44
N GLY A 108 -7.05 -3.94 24.14
CA GLY A 108 -8.11 -3.13 23.51
C GLY A 108 -9.48 -3.82 23.33
N ALA A 109 -9.60 -5.11 23.63
CA ALA A 109 -10.83 -5.88 23.39
C ALA A 109 -11.85 -5.78 24.55
N ARG A 110 -12.26 -4.56 24.91
CA ARG A 110 -13.50 -4.34 25.68
C ARG A 110 -14.34 -3.25 25.00
N ALA A 111 -15.17 -3.66 24.05
CA ALA A 111 -16.19 -2.81 23.45
C ALA A 111 -17.11 -2.22 24.54
N PRO A 112 -17.36 -0.90 24.59
CA PRO A 112 -18.43 -0.38 25.41
C PRO A 112 -19.78 -0.67 24.75
N ALA A 113 -20.68 -1.20 25.56
CA ALA A 113 -22.05 -1.56 25.27
C ALA A 113 -22.82 -0.42 24.59
N ALA A 114 -23.62 -0.80 23.59
CA ALA A 114 -24.61 0.04 22.96
C ALA A 114 -25.57 0.65 23.99
N THR A 115 -25.57 1.98 24.11
CA THR A 115 -26.69 2.74 24.69
C THR A 115 -27.56 3.25 23.55
N ALA A 116 -28.54 2.46 23.13
CA ALA A 116 -29.67 2.97 22.37
C ALA A 116 -30.74 3.42 23.37
N ALA A 117 -30.89 4.74 23.53
CA ALA A 117 -32.01 5.38 24.20
C ALA A 117 -32.91 6.09 23.18
N PRO A 118 -34.22 6.28 23.46
CA PRO A 118 -35.26 6.40 22.45
C PRO A 118 -35.57 7.85 22.08
N ALA A 119 -36.05 8.08 20.86
CA ALA A 119 -36.64 9.36 20.45
C ALA A 119 -38.09 9.15 19.99
N ALA A 120 -39.01 9.74 20.75
CA ALA A 120 -40.44 9.76 20.49
C ALA A 120 -40.85 10.92 19.57
N SER A 121 -41.94 10.66 18.84
CA SER A 121 -43.03 11.58 18.48
C SER A 121 -42.78 12.91 17.76
N GLY A 122 -43.50 13.08 16.64
CA GLY A 122 -44.28 14.31 16.39
C GLY A 122 -43.96 15.02 15.08
N GLY A 123 -44.97 15.20 14.21
CA GLY A 123 -44.91 16.19 13.14
C GLY A 123 -45.75 15.86 11.91
N ALA A 124 -47.05 16.14 11.97
CA ALA A 124 -47.97 16.17 10.83
C ALA A 124 -47.83 17.46 10.00
N GLY A 125 -48.23 17.42 8.72
CA GLY A 125 -48.48 18.59 7.86
C GLY A 125 -47.97 18.38 6.43
N ALA A 126 -48.81 17.92 5.49
CA ALA A 126 -49.72 18.71 4.64
C ALA A 126 -49.07 19.16 3.32
N GLY A 127 -49.66 18.80 2.17
CA GLY A 127 -49.33 19.38 0.86
C GLY A 127 -49.57 18.52 -0.38
N THR A 128 -50.84 18.38 -0.76
CA THR A 128 -51.46 18.20 -2.10
C THR A 128 -50.55 18.30 -3.35
N ALA A 129 -50.76 17.45 -4.37
CA ALA A 129 -51.22 17.85 -5.73
C ALA A 129 -51.08 16.75 -6.82
N VAL A 130 -52.23 16.42 -7.42
CA VAL A 130 -52.57 16.01 -8.82
C VAL A 130 -51.87 14.86 -9.55
N GLY A 131 -52.72 13.99 -10.12
CA GLY A 131 -52.44 12.97 -11.14
C GLY A 131 -53.68 12.10 -11.34
#